data_AF-A0A2H5QY75-F1
#
_entry.id   AF-A0A2H5QY75-F1
#
_cell.length_a   1.000
_cell.length_b   1.000
_cell.length_c   1.000
_cell.angle_alpha   90.00
_cell.angle_beta   90.00
_cell.angle_gamma   90.00
#
_symmetry.space_group_name_H-M   'P 1'
#
loop_
_entity.id
_entity.type
_entity.pdbx_description
1 polymer ?
#
loop_
_entity_poly.entity_id
_entity_poly.type
_entity_poly.pdbx_seq_one_letter_code
_entity_poly.pdbx_strand_id
1 'polypeptide(L)'
;MITSTYKEPFPGWIEDLRTIDVPLITYGKGKIDCLPVNSQTILDLIPADVVVNSMIMAMVANANNPSSQMIYHVGSSLRNPIHFFQIHEFAFHYFTKNPYIDKYGNPVIVGKVKVLDSPAKFHRYMA
;
A
#
# COMPACT_ATOMS: atom_id res chain seq x y z
N MET A 1 4.83 -3.92 -4.61
CA MET A 1 4.40 -4.49 -3.31
C MET A 1 3.06 -5.17 -3.50
N ILE A 2 2.85 -6.30 -2.81
CA ILE A 2 1.62 -7.09 -2.91
C ILE A 2 0.61 -6.55 -1.90
N THR A 3 -0.62 -6.25 -2.34
CA THR A 3 -1.70 -5.75 -1.50
C THR A 3 -2.83 -6.77 -1.35
N SER A 4 -3.90 -6.38 -0.67
CA SER A 4 -5.15 -7.15 -0.62
C SER A 4 -5.63 -7.54 -2.01
N THR A 5 -6.37 -8.64 -2.06
CA THR A 5 -6.99 -9.15 -3.29
C THR A 5 -7.98 -8.14 -3.85
N TYR A 6 -8.06 -8.10 -5.17
CA TYR A 6 -9.07 -7.30 -5.87
C TYR A 6 -10.40 -8.05 -5.96
N LYS A 7 -10.36 -9.35 -6.29
CA LYS A 7 -11.55 -10.15 -6.56
C LYS A 7 -11.54 -11.51 -5.87
N GLU A 8 -10.47 -12.29 -5.96
CA GLU A 8 -10.45 -13.69 -5.48
C GLU A 8 -9.50 -13.85 -4.28
N PRO A 9 -9.84 -14.66 -3.25
CA PRO A 9 -11.08 -15.42 -3.07
C PRO A 9 -12.30 -14.53 -2.77
N PHE A 10 -12.07 -13.32 -2.27
CA PHE A 10 -13.05 -12.23 -2.17
C PHE A 10 -12.28 -10.89 -2.08
N PRO A 11 -12.90 -9.74 -2.41
CA PRO A 11 -12.23 -8.44 -2.36
C PRO A 11 -11.74 -8.07 -0.96
N GLY A 12 -10.53 -7.54 -0.87
CA GLY A 12 -9.96 -7.06 0.39
C GLY A 12 -9.35 -8.14 1.29
N TRP A 13 -9.30 -9.40 0.86
CA TRP A 13 -8.61 -10.45 1.61
C TRP A 13 -7.11 -10.16 1.68
N ILE A 14 -6.56 -10.31 2.90
CA ILE A 14 -5.14 -10.29 3.19
C ILE A 14 -4.85 -11.44 4.16
N GLU A 15 -3.70 -12.08 4.00
CA GLU A 15 -3.24 -13.09 4.95
C GLU A 15 -2.78 -12.45 6.26
N ASP A 16 -2.01 -11.35 6.18
CA ASP A 16 -1.45 -10.68 7.36
C ASP A 16 -1.06 -9.23 7.04
N LEU A 17 -0.84 -8.45 8.10
CA LEU A 17 -0.35 -7.09 8.05
C LEU A 17 1.18 -7.04 8.01
N ARG A 18 1.76 -6.66 6.88
CA ARG A 18 3.21 -6.70 6.64
C ARG A 18 3.81 -5.44 6.05
N THR A 19 3.08 -4.68 5.24
CA THR A 19 3.66 -3.69 4.34
C THR A 19 3.03 -2.31 4.49
N ILE A 20 2.34 -1.77 3.47
CA ILE A 20 1.62 -0.49 3.56
C ILE A 20 0.37 -0.56 4.45
N ASP A 21 -0.14 -1.76 4.65
CA ASP A 21 -1.30 -2.08 5.46
C ASP A 21 -1.07 -1.73 6.95
N VAL A 22 0.14 -1.98 7.49
CA VAL A 22 0.53 -1.60 8.86
C VAL A 22 0.41 -0.08 9.11
N PRO A 23 1.09 0.80 8.35
CA PRO A 23 0.95 2.24 8.55
C PRO A 23 -0.46 2.71 8.22
N LEU A 24 -1.18 2.11 7.26
CA LEU A 24 -2.56 2.49 6.94
C LEU A 24 -3.52 2.24 8.11
N ILE A 25 -3.43 1.08 8.77
CA ILE A 25 -4.25 0.76 9.95
C ILE A 25 -3.83 1.58 11.15
N THR A 26 -2.53 1.79 11.34
CA THR A 26 -2.00 2.63 12.44
C THR A 26 -2.47 4.06 12.28
N TYR A 27 -2.52 4.56 11.04
CA TYR A 27 -3.11 5.86 10.70
C TYR A 27 -4.60 5.91 11.03
N GLY A 28 -5.39 4.91 10.59
CA GLY A 28 -6.83 4.84 10.88
C GLY A 28 -7.13 4.82 12.39
N LYS A 29 -6.25 4.22 13.19
CA LYS A 29 -6.30 4.22 14.66
C LYS A 29 -5.86 5.55 15.30
N GLY A 30 -5.49 6.56 14.50
CA GLY A 30 -5.05 7.87 14.99
C GLY A 30 -3.70 7.83 15.69
N LYS A 31 -2.83 6.87 15.36
CA LYS A 31 -1.55 6.62 16.05
C LYS A 31 -0.31 7.03 15.24
N ILE A 32 -0.49 7.82 14.18
CA ILE A 32 0.61 8.32 13.36
C ILE A 32 0.64 9.85 13.42
N ASP A 33 1.71 10.39 14.01
CA ASP A 33 1.93 11.84 14.11
C ASP A 33 2.68 12.40 12.88
N CYS A 34 3.63 11.62 12.35
CA CYS A 34 4.41 11.99 11.17
C CYS A 34 4.83 10.76 10.34
N LEU A 35 5.13 11.00 9.06
CA LEU A 35 5.64 9.98 8.13
C LEU A 35 6.95 10.44 7.49
N PRO A 36 8.10 9.79 7.76
CA PRO A 36 9.38 10.08 7.12
C PRO A 36 9.44 9.43 5.74
N VAL A 37 8.75 10.01 4.77
CA VAL A 37 8.63 9.47 3.42
C VAL A 37 8.62 10.59 2.39
N ASN A 38 9.33 10.39 1.29
CA ASN A 38 9.22 11.29 0.15
C ASN A 38 7.83 11.15 -0.48
N SER A 39 7.05 12.23 -0.46
CA SER A 39 5.67 12.28 -0.96
C SER A 39 5.56 11.96 -2.46
N GLN A 40 6.65 12.16 -3.22
CA GLN A 40 6.72 11.91 -4.65
C GLN A 40 7.11 10.46 -4.99
N THR A 41 7.43 9.63 -3.99
CA THR A 41 7.75 8.21 -4.22
C THR A 41 6.60 7.50 -4.93
N ILE A 42 6.90 6.85 -6.05
CA ILE A 42 5.95 6.02 -6.81
C ILE A 42 5.96 4.60 -6.20
N LEU A 43 4.77 4.02 -6.05
CA LEU A 43 4.58 2.70 -5.47
C LEU A 43 3.79 1.79 -6.41
N ASP A 44 4.31 0.58 -6.62
CA ASP A 44 3.53 -0.52 -7.20
C ASP A 44 2.66 -1.16 -6.11
N LEU A 45 1.35 -0.97 -6.21
CA LEU A 45 0.34 -1.60 -5.34
C LEU A 45 -0.39 -2.66 -6.15
N ILE A 46 0.10 -3.90 -6.12
CA ILE A 46 -0.42 -4.98 -6.97
C ILE A 46 -1.25 -5.95 -6.13
N PRO A 47 -2.53 -6.16 -6.44
CA PRO A 47 -3.37 -7.12 -5.71
C PRO A 47 -2.81 -8.54 -5.73
N ALA A 48 -2.95 -9.27 -4.62
CA ALA A 48 -2.41 -10.63 -4.49
C ALA A 48 -2.93 -11.61 -5.55
N ASP A 49 -4.21 -11.56 -5.89
CA ASP A 49 -4.83 -12.37 -6.94
C ASP A 49 -4.30 -12.05 -8.33
N VAL A 50 -3.98 -10.78 -8.62
CA VAL A 50 -3.31 -10.39 -9.86
C VAL A 50 -1.90 -10.96 -9.94
N VAL A 51 -1.16 -10.98 -8.83
CA VAL A 51 0.18 -11.58 -8.77
C VAL A 51 0.11 -13.08 -9.02
N VAL A 52 -0.80 -13.80 -8.36
CA VAL A 52 -1.00 -15.25 -8.56
C VAL A 52 -1.36 -15.56 -10.01
N ASN A 53 -2.32 -14.84 -10.59
CA ASN A 53 -2.70 -15.02 -12.00
C ASN A 53 -1.52 -14.75 -12.94
N SER A 54 -0.69 -13.75 -12.64
CA SER A 54 0.52 -13.46 -13.42
C SER A 54 1.54 -14.59 -13.34
N MET A 55 1.72 -15.22 -12.17
CA MET A 55 2.59 -16.39 -12.01
C MET A 55 2.10 -17.58 -12.84
N ILE A 56 0.79 -17.88 -12.80
CA ILE A 56 0.18 -18.95 -13.61
C ILE A 56 0.42 -18.68 -15.11
N MET A 57 0.17 -17.45 -15.57
CA MET A 57 0.40 -17.07 -16.95
C MET A 57 1.88 -17.19 -17.37
N ALA A 58 2.80 -16.80 -16.50
CA ALA A 58 4.23 -16.97 -16.75
C ALA A 58 4.61 -18.45 -16.87
N MET A 59 4.08 -19.33 -16.02
CA MET A 59 4.31 -20.78 -16.13
C MET A 59 3.81 -21.33 -17.47
N VAL A 60 2.58 -20.98 -17.87
CA VAL A 60 1.99 -21.42 -19.14
C VAL A 60 2.80 -20.91 -20.33
N ALA A 61 3.21 -19.63 -20.31
CA ALA A 61 4.00 -19.02 -21.39
C ALA A 61 5.38 -19.69 -21.59
N ASN A 62 5.94 -20.31 -20.55
CA ASN A 62 7.24 -20.97 -20.58
C ASN A 62 7.16 -22.50 -20.62
N ALA A 63 5.96 -23.09 -20.66
CA ALA A 63 5.77 -24.53 -20.53
C ALA A 63 6.57 -25.36 -21.55
N ASN A 64 6.75 -24.85 -22.77
CA ASN A 64 7.50 -25.52 -23.85
C ASN A 64 8.95 -25.05 -23.98
N ASN A 65 9.42 -24.16 -23.10
CA ASN A 65 10.77 -23.58 -23.14
C ASN A 65 11.48 -23.81 -21.79
N PRO A 66 11.86 -25.06 -21.47
CA PRO A 66 12.42 -25.43 -20.17
C PRO A 66 13.77 -24.75 -19.86
N SER A 67 14.48 -24.27 -20.88
CA SER A 67 15.72 -23.47 -20.74
C SER A 67 15.48 -21.96 -20.68
N SER A 68 14.22 -21.51 -20.65
CA SER A 68 13.88 -20.09 -20.57
C SER A 68 14.27 -19.52 -19.21
N GLN A 69 15.04 -18.44 -19.22
CA GLN A 69 15.41 -17.66 -18.04
C GLN A 69 14.69 -16.31 -18.01
N MET A 70 13.46 -16.25 -18.55
CA MET A 70 12.71 -15.00 -18.64
C MET A 70 12.30 -14.48 -17.25
N ILE A 71 12.54 -13.19 -17.04
CA ILE A 71 12.15 -12.47 -15.83
C ILE A 71 10.91 -11.62 -16.15
N TYR A 72 9.84 -11.83 -15.40
CA TYR A 72 8.59 -11.08 -15.52
C TYR A 72 8.45 -10.07 -14.40
N HIS A 73 8.34 -8.79 -14.76
CA HIS A 73 8.07 -7.71 -13.82
C HIS A 73 6.57 -7.37 -13.84
N VAL A 74 5.89 -7.61 -12.73
CA VAL A 74 4.48 -7.23 -12.53
C VAL A 74 4.44 -5.92 -11.75
N GLY A 75 4.22 -4.81 -12.46
CA GLY A 75 4.18 -3.46 -11.87
C GLY A 75 3.21 -2.54 -12.61
N SER A 76 2.76 -1.49 -11.94
CA SER A 76 1.85 -0.47 -12.47
C SER A 76 2.55 0.86 -12.76
N SER A 77 3.70 1.13 -12.15
CA SER A 77 4.38 2.43 -12.10
C SER A 77 4.61 3.08 -13.47
N LEU A 78 4.86 2.29 -14.53
CA LEU A 78 5.09 2.83 -15.88
C LEU A 78 3.81 3.35 -16.54
N ARG A 79 2.66 2.71 -16.30
CA ARG A 79 1.39 3.00 -17.00
C ARG A 79 0.38 3.74 -16.12
N ASN A 80 0.41 3.48 -14.83
CA ASN A 80 -0.50 4.04 -13.84
C ASN A 80 0.27 4.27 -12.52
N PRO A 81 1.12 5.31 -12.47
CA PRO A 81 1.90 5.63 -11.28
C PRO A 81 0.98 6.09 -10.14
N ILE A 82 1.17 5.51 -8.95
CA ILE A 82 0.57 5.99 -7.71
C ILE A 82 1.69 6.58 -6.86
N HIS A 83 1.61 7.88 -6.57
CA HIS A 83 2.52 8.56 -5.66
C HIS A 83 2.06 8.40 -4.21
N PHE A 84 3.00 8.41 -3.27
CA PHE A 84 2.71 8.28 -1.85
C PHE A 84 1.71 9.33 -1.34
N PHE A 85 1.80 10.58 -1.83
CA PHE A 85 0.84 11.62 -1.43
C PHE A 85 -0.61 11.24 -1.79
N GLN A 86 -0.84 10.53 -2.90
CA GLN A 86 -2.18 10.09 -3.29
C GLN A 86 -2.70 9.04 -2.31
N ILE A 87 -1.84 8.11 -1.86
CA ILE A 87 -2.21 7.11 -0.84
C ILE A 87 -2.62 7.80 0.46
N HIS A 88 -1.87 8.84 0.87
CA HIS A 88 -2.20 9.63 2.05
C HIS A 88 -3.55 10.34 1.92
N GLU A 89 -3.84 10.95 0.76
CA GLU A 89 -5.15 11.56 0.50
C GLU A 89 -6.28 10.52 0.46
N PHE A 90 -6.06 9.34 -0.14
CA PHE A 90 -7.04 8.25 -0.13
C PHE A 90 -7.34 7.76 1.29
N ALA A 91 -6.29 7.57 2.11
CA ALA A 91 -6.42 7.17 3.50
C ALA A 91 -7.19 8.21 4.31
N PHE A 92 -6.82 9.49 4.20
CA PHE A 92 -7.52 10.58 4.86
C PHE A 92 -9.00 10.60 4.46
N HIS A 93 -9.29 10.58 3.16
CA HIS A 93 -10.66 10.58 2.67
C HIS A 93 -11.48 9.38 3.17
N TYR A 94 -10.89 8.18 3.14
CA TYR A 94 -11.56 6.95 3.56
C TYR A 94 -11.88 6.98 5.05
N PHE A 95 -10.90 7.28 5.91
CA PHE A 95 -11.08 7.27 7.37
C PHE A 95 -11.86 8.48 7.90
N THR A 96 -11.90 9.60 7.19
CA THR A 96 -12.83 10.69 7.50
C THR A 96 -14.29 10.27 7.26
N LYS A 97 -14.57 9.50 6.19
CA LYS A 97 -15.92 9.00 5.88
C LYS A 97 -16.31 7.76 6.69
N ASN A 98 -15.35 6.90 6.97
CA ASN A 98 -15.50 5.62 7.65
C ASN A 98 -14.52 5.56 8.83
N PRO A 99 -14.80 6.28 9.93
CA PRO A 99 -13.88 6.34 11.06
C PRO A 99 -13.67 4.96 11.67
N TYR A 100 -12.43 4.70 12.08
CA TYR A 100 -12.14 3.53 12.91
C TYR A 100 -12.87 3.69 14.24
N ILE A 101 -13.56 2.63 14.68
CA ILE A 101 -14.24 2.61 15.98
C ILE A 101 -13.27 2.03 17.01
N ASP A 102 -12.97 2.82 18.04
CA ASP A 102 -12.10 2.38 19.11
C ASP A 102 -12.76 1.32 20.02
N LYS A 103 -11.99 0.77 20.95
CA LYS A 103 -12.48 -0.24 21.90
C LYS A 103 -13.59 0.26 22.84
N TYR A 104 -13.84 1.57 22.89
CA TYR A 104 -14.89 2.20 23.69
C TYR A 104 -16.11 2.57 22.84
N GLY A 105 -16.12 2.27 21.54
CA GLY A 105 -17.21 2.59 20.62
C GLY A 105 -17.14 4.00 20.04
N ASN A 106 -16.06 4.76 20.26
CA ASN A 106 -15.93 6.12 19.76
C ASN A 106 -15.27 6.15 18.38
N PRO A 107 -15.73 7.02 17.46
CA PRO A 107 -15.06 7.23 16.19
C PRO A 107 -13.73 7.96 16.38
N VAL A 108 -12.65 7.40 15.83
CA VAL A 108 -11.34 8.05 15.77
C VAL A 108 -11.36 9.10 14.66
N ILE A 109 -11.11 10.35 15.03
CA ILE A 109 -11.00 11.47 14.08
C ILE A 109 -9.56 11.57 13.59
N VAL A 110 -9.35 11.24 12.32
CA VAL A 110 -8.03 11.36 11.68
C VAL A 110 -7.80 12.76 11.11
N GLY A 111 -6.55 13.21 11.13
CA GLY A 111 -6.10 14.43 10.48
C GLY A 111 -5.04 14.15 9.42
N LYS A 112 -4.72 15.15 8.59
CA LYS A 112 -3.60 15.02 7.64
C LYS A 112 -2.27 14.97 8.40
N VAL A 113 -1.66 13.79 8.41
CA VAL A 113 -0.33 13.54 9.00
C VAL A 113 0.74 14.43 8.38
N LYS A 114 1.70 14.87 9.21
CA LYS A 114 2.87 15.61 8.75
C LYS A 114 3.83 14.71 7.99
N VAL A 115 4.08 15.03 6.71
CA VAL A 115 5.06 14.32 5.88
C VAL A 115 6.44 14.97 6.03
N LEU A 116 7.44 14.17 6.39
CA LEU A 116 8.84 14.57 6.53
C LEU A 116 9.61 14.04 5.31
N ASP A 117 9.50 14.76 4.20
CA ASP A 117 9.96 14.35 2.86
C ASP A 117 11.47 14.34 2.62
N SER A 118 12.27 14.71 3.62
CA SER A 118 13.72 14.79 3.54
C SER A 118 14.37 14.46 4.88
N PRO A 119 15.59 13.89 4.88
CA PRO A 119 16.33 13.64 6.12
C PRO A 119 16.47 14.91 6.96
N ALA A 120 16.71 16.08 6.37
CA ALA A 120 16.84 17.33 7.11
C ALA A 120 15.57 17.71 7.89
N LYS A 121 14.38 17.57 7.26
CA LYS A 121 13.09 17.81 7.94
C LYS A 121 12.85 16.79 9.05
N PHE A 122 13.25 15.55 8.84
CA PHE A 122 13.16 14.51 9.87
C PHE A 122 14.03 14.83 11.09
N HIS A 123 15.31 15.12 10.89
CA HIS A 123 16.22 15.47 11.99
C HIS A 123 15.74 16.72 12.75
N ARG A 124 15.24 17.75 12.04
CA ARG A 124 14.69 18.96 12.68
C ARG A 124 13.42 18.69 13.50
N TYR A 125 12.68 17.64 13.17
CA TYR A 125 11.48 17.25 13.92
C TYR A 125 11.83 16.44 15.18
N MET A 126 12.95 15.72 15.17
CA MET A 126 13.41 14.87 16.28
C MET A 126 14.25 15.60 17.33
N ALA A 127 14.77 16.79 16.99
CA ALA A 127 15.55 17.65 17.89
C ALA A 127 14.65 18.52 18.76
#